data_AF-A0A923EI20-F1
#
_entry.id   AF-A0A923EI20-F1
#
_cell.length_a   1.000
_cell.length_b   1.000
_cell.length_c   1.000
_cell.angle_alpha   90.00
_cell.angle_beta   90.00
_cell.angle_gamma   90.00
#
_symmetry.space_group_name_H-M   'P 1'
#
loop_
_entity.id
_entity.type
_entity.pdbx_description
1 polymer ?
#
loop_
_entity_poly.entity_id
_entity_poly.type
_entity_poly.pdbx_seq_one_letter_code
_entity_poly.pdbx_strand_id
1 'polypeptide(L)' 'MKVYTYSEARQKFSMVLDIARSEDVIIRRRGGETFKVIFNKSPKSPFDVVGIKTKATTKDILNAVRESRSGSAERPA' A
#
# COMPACT_ATOMS: atom_id res chain seq x y z
N MET A 1 24.34 5.55 5.80
CA MET A 1 23.68 6.75 6.37
C MET A 1 24.09 7.94 5.54
N LYS A 2 23.15 8.57 4.82
CA LYS A 2 23.39 9.78 4.04
C LYS A 2 22.69 10.97 4.67
N VAL A 3 23.40 12.10 4.73
CA VAL A 3 22.89 13.35 5.27
C VAL A 3 22.76 14.36 4.13
N TYR A 4 21.56 14.89 3.93
CA TYR A 4 21.27 15.93 2.95
C TYR A 4 20.86 17.22 3.67
N THR A 5 21.18 18.36 3.08
CA THR A 5 20.54 19.62 3.48
C THR A 5 19.10 19.66 2.95
N TYR A 6 18.26 20.48 3.60
CA TYR A 6 16.89 20.70 3.13
C TYR A 6 16.82 21.13 1.65
N SER A 7 17.74 22.00 1.21
CA SER A 7 17.78 22.49 -0.17
C SER A 7 18.13 21.39 -1.17
N GLU A 8 19.13 20.55 -0.85
CA GLU A 8 19.51 19.41 -1.70
C GLU A 8 18.40 18.37 -1.78
N ALA A 9 17.80 18.04 -0.64
CA ALA A 9 16.71 17.08 -0.57
C ALA A 9 15.49 17.58 -1.38
N ARG A 10 15.20 18.88 -1.35
CA ARG A 10 14.12 19.48 -2.14
C ARG A 10 14.40 19.40 -3.65
N GLN A 11 15.63 19.70 -4.09
CA GLN A 11 15.98 19.66 -5.51
C GLN A 11 16.02 18.24 -6.09
N LYS A 12 16.41 17.25 -5.28
CA LYS A 12 16.63 15.86 -5.72
C LYS A 12 15.76 14.88 -4.95
N PHE A 13 14.53 15.26 -4.63
CA PHE A 13 13.68 14.49 -3.70
C PHE A 13 13.42 13.06 -4.17
N SER A 14 13.24 12.82 -5.47
CA SER A 14 13.08 11.47 -6.03
C SER A 14 14.27 10.56 -5.68
N MET A 15 15.49 11.04 -5.92
CA MET A 15 16.72 10.30 -5.61
C MET A 15 16.85 10.03 -4.11
N VAL A 16 16.45 11.00 -3.27
CA VAL A 16 16.45 10.83 -1.81
C VAL A 16 15.49 9.71 -1.38
N LEU A 17 14.30 9.63 -1.99
CA LEU A 17 13.34 8.55 -1.72
C LEU A 17 13.84 7.18 -2.19
N ASP A 18 14.49 7.12 -3.35
CA ASP A 18 15.06 5.88 -3.87
C ASP A 18 16.16 5.34 -2.95
N ILE A 19 17.05 6.22 -2.49
CA ILE A 19 18.09 5.88 -1.52
C ILE A 19 17.47 5.47 -0.17
N ALA A 20 16.40 6.14 0.27
CA ALA A 20 15.72 5.81 1.53
C ALA A 20 15.07 4.41 1.56
N ARG A 21 14.97 3.72 0.41
CA ARG A 21 14.54 2.31 0.35
C ARG A 21 15.64 1.33 0.77
N SER A 22 16.91 1.70 0.61
CA SER A 22 18.06 0.82 0.88
C SER A 22 18.94 1.30 2.03
N GLU A 23 19.03 2.62 2.26
CA GLU A 23 19.88 3.23 3.27
C GLU A 23 19.13 4.27 4.12
N ASP A 24 19.61 4.47 5.35
CA ASP A 24 19.13 5.54 6.21
C ASP A 24 19.49 6.93 5.66
N VAL A 25 18.47 7.77 5.50
CA VAL A 25 18.56 9.15 5.01
C VAL A 25 18.16 10.12 6.11
N ILE A 26 19.00 11.12 6.36
CA ILE A 26 18.75 12.22 7.28
C ILE A 26 18.73 13.54 6.51
N ILE A 27 17.71 14.37 6.73
CA ILE A 27 17.59 15.71 6.16
C ILE A 27 17.82 16.72 7.28
N ARG A 28 18.83 17.58 7.14
CA ARG A 28 19.17 18.65 8.10
C ARG A 28 18.67 20.00 7.61
N ARG A 29 18.00 20.74 8.50
CA ARG A 29 17.58 22.13 8.29
C ARG A 29 18.59 23.10 8.89
N ARG A 30 18.55 24.35 8.43
CA ARG A 30 19.40 25.44 8.91
C ARG A 30 19.22 25.72 10.42
N GLY A 31 18.03 25.44 10.96
CA GLY A 31 17.72 25.57 12.39
C GLY A 31 18.31 24.48 13.28
N GLY A 32 19.11 23.55 12.75
CA GLY A 32 19.68 22.42 13.51
C GLY A 32 18.76 21.20 13.61
N GLU A 33 17.49 21.35 13.24
CA GLU A 33 16.54 20.25 13.16
C GLU A 33 17.00 19.19 12.14
N THR A 34 16.82 17.92 12.51
CA THR A 34 17.11 16.79 11.63
C THR A 34 15.88 15.90 11.51
N PHE A 35 15.62 15.43 10.30
CA PHE A 35 14.48 14.59 9.97
C PHE A 35 15.01 13.29 9.35
N LYS A 36 14.46 12.14 9.76
CA LYS A 36 14.79 10.85 9.14
C LYS A 36 13.72 10.48 8.13
N VAL A 37 14.13 10.05 6.94
CA VAL A 37 13.21 9.48 5.94
C VAL A 37 13.16 7.97 6.15
N ILE A 38 11.96 7.44 6.39
CA ILE A 38 11.72 6.01 6.63
C ILE A 38 10.81 5.50 5.52
N PHE A 39 11.29 4.50 4.77
CA PHE A 39 10.45 3.80 3.81
C PHE A 39 9.51 2.84 4.54
N ASN A 40 8.23 3.22 4.62
CA ASN A 40 7.18 2.33 5.10
C ASN A 40 6.67 1.50 3.92
N LYS A 41 6.94 0.19 3.95
CA LYS A 41 6.23 -0.75 3.08
C LYS A 41 4.76 -0.71 3.49
N SER A 42 3.87 -0.44 2.54
CA SER A 42 2.44 -0.62 2.76
C SER A 42 2.24 -2.04 3.28
N PRO A 43 1.51 -2.25 4.40
CA PRO A 43 1.14 -3.59 4.78
C PRO A 43 0.45 -4.24 3.58
N LYS A 44 0.73 -5.53 3.35
CA LYS A 44 0.02 -6.31 2.34
C LYS A 44 -1.47 -6.03 2.50
N SER A 45 -2.17 -5.88 1.36
CA SER A 45 -3.62 -5.64 1.38
C SER A 45 -4.26 -6.61 2.37
N PRO A 46 -5.21 -6.17 3.21
CA PRO A 46 -5.93 -7.09 4.08
C PRO A 46 -6.65 -8.21 3.28
N PHE A 47 -6.81 -8.02 1.97
CA PHE A 47 -7.33 -9.02 1.03
C PHE A 47 -6.24 -9.83 0.29
N ASP A 48 -4.95 -9.57 0.53
CA ASP A 48 -3.82 -10.38 0.04
C ASP A 48 -3.66 -11.63 0.92
N VAL A 49 -4.72 -12.47 0.91
CA VAL A 49 -4.80 -13.74 1.63
C VAL A 49 -4.55 -14.89 0.66
N VAL A 50 -3.92 -15.96 1.15
CA VAL A 50 -3.69 -17.17 0.35
C VAL A 50 -5.04 -17.78 -0.03
N GLY A 51 -5.21 -18.08 -1.31
CA GLY A 51 -6.43 -18.73 -1.81
C GLY A 51 -6.62 -20.12 -1.18
N ILE A 52 -7.88 -20.44 -0.83
CA ILE A 52 -8.24 -21.76 -0.32
C ILE A 52 -8.65 -22.69 -1.46
N LYS A 53 -8.28 -23.97 -1.37
CA LYS A 53 -8.77 -25.00 -2.30
C LYS A 53 -10.17 -25.41 -1.87
N THR A 54 -11.17 -25.14 -2.71
CA THR A 54 -12.56 -25.52 -2.46
C THR A 54 -13.01 -26.59 -3.44
N LYS A 55 -14.10 -27.29 -3.11
CA LYS A 55 -14.79 -28.21 -4.02
C LYS A 55 -15.77 -27.49 -4.96
N ALA A 56 -15.83 -26.16 -4.89
CA ALA A 56 -16.76 -25.36 -5.68
C ALA A 56 -16.44 -25.51 -7.17
N THR A 57 -17.46 -25.81 -7.96
CA THR A 57 -17.35 -25.91 -9.41
C THR A 57 -17.65 -24.57 -10.07
N THR A 58 -17.28 -24.42 -11.34
CA THR A 58 -17.61 -23.22 -12.13
C THR A 58 -19.11 -22.94 -12.17
N LYS A 59 -19.95 -23.98 -12.12
CA LYS A 59 -21.42 -23.84 -12.06
C LYS A 59 -21.89 -23.15 -10.78
N ASP A 60 -21.28 -23.49 -9.65
CA ASP A 60 -21.61 -22.90 -8.34
C ASP A 60 -21.29 -21.41 -8.32
N ILE A 61 -20.14 -21.02 -8.89
CA ILE A 61 -19.74 -19.62 -9.03
C ILE A 61 -20.72 -18.86 -9.93
N LEU A 62 -21.09 -19.42 -11.08
CA LEU A 62 -22.02 -18.79 -12.01
C LEU A 62 -23.42 -18.62 -11.41
N ASN A 63 -23.88 -19.60 -10.63
CA ASN A 63 -25.15 -19.52 -9.91
C ASN A 63 -25.13 -18.41 -8.85
N ALA A 64 -24.10 -18.35 -8.01
CA ALA A 64 -23.95 -17.30 -7.00
C ALA A 64 -23.86 -15.89 -7.61
N VAL A 65 -23.17 -15.74 -8.74
CA VAL A 65 -23.10 -14.45 -9.46
C VAL A 65 -24.45 -14.05 -10.06
N ARG A 66 -25.22 -15.02 -10.59
CA ARG A 66 -26.57 -14.76 -11.09
C ARG A 66 -27.50 -14.31 -9.96
N GLU A 67 -27.48 -15.01 -8.84
CA GLU A 67 -28.27 -14.70 -7.63
C GLU A 67 -27.92 -13.32 -7.04
N SER A 68 -26.63 -12.98 -6.97
CA SER A 68 -26.18 -11.66 -6.51
C SER A 68 -26.62 -10.52 -7.44
N ARG A 69 -26.68 -10.77 -8.76
CA ARG A 69 -27.07 -9.77 -9.77
C ARG A 69 -28.58 -9.62 -9.95
N SER A 70 -29.37 -10.63 -9.60
CA SER A 70 -30.84 -10.57 -9.62
C SER A 70 -31.42 -9.80 -8.42
N GLY A 71 -30.70 -8.78 -7.92
CA GLY A 71 -30.95 -8.16 -6.63
C GLY A 71 -32.41 -7.81 -6.34
N SER A 72 -32.75 -7.89 -5.05
CA SER A 72 -33.90 -7.24 -4.39
C SER A 72 -35.31 -7.69 -4.81
N ALA A 73 -35.78 -8.83 -4.29
CA ALA A 73 -37.22 -9.14 -4.25
C ALA A 73 -37.76 -9.56 -2.86
N GLU A 74 -36.95 -9.57 -1.80
CA GLU A 74 -37.46 -9.85 -0.45
C GLU A 74 -36.85 -8.87 0.58
N ARG A 75 -37.48 -7.70 0.70
CA ARG A 75 -37.52 -6.97 1.98
C ARG A 75 -38.87 -7.34 2.63
N PRO A 76 -38.93 -8.11 3.72
CA PRO A 76 -40.15 -8.20 4.51
C PRO A 76 -40.36 -6.86 5.24
N ALA A 77 -41.60 -6.38 5.22
CA ALA A 77 -42.06 -5.15 5.87
C ALA A 77 -42.10 -5.29 7.40
#